data_AF-A0A928ZQN7-F1
#
_entry.id   AF-A0A928ZQN7-F1
#
_cell.length_a   1.000
_cell.length_b   1.000
_cell.length_c   1.000
_cell.angle_alpha   90.00
_cell.angle_beta   90.00
_cell.angle_gamma   90.00
#
_symmetry.space_group_name_H-M   'P 1'
#
loop_
_entity.id
_entity.type
_entity.pdbx_description
1 polymer ?
#
loop_
_entity_poly.entity_id
_entity_poly.type
_entity_poly.pdbx_seq_one_letter_code
_entity_poly.pdbx_strand_id
1 'polypeptide(L)'
;MGRSSLEEGEQPPILELQVFTDYSVVTVTNEGFVDDAIAAKRDRLEFEKVDEQRWQIVWAGDQQRCRRGRDLEEWTTQLCP
;
A
#
# COMPACT_ATOMS: atom_id res chain seq x y z
N MET A 1 -1.25 8.98 14.97
CA MET A 1 -1.28 9.89 13.80
C MET A 1 0.11 9.95 13.21
N GLY A 2 0.22 9.72 11.90
CA GLY A 2 1.41 9.26 11.17
C GLY A 2 2.72 9.96 11.54
N ARG A 3 3.66 9.16 12.04
CA ARG A 3 5.08 9.48 12.10
C ARG A 3 5.80 8.23 11.61
N SER A 4 6.06 8.13 10.31
CA SER A 4 7.09 7.22 9.83
C SER A 4 8.41 8.00 9.86
N SER A 5 9.04 8.05 11.02
CA SER A 5 10.50 8.22 11.04
C SER A 5 11.04 6.96 10.38
N LEU A 6 11.56 7.10 9.16
CA LEU A 6 12.18 5.98 8.45
C LEU A 6 13.35 5.48 9.29
N GLU A 7 13.33 4.20 9.64
CA GLU A 7 14.45 3.53 10.28
C GLU A 7 15.61 3.36 9.28
N GLU A 8 16.81 3.10 9.79
CA GLU A 8 18.01 2.95 8.95
C GLU A 8 17.84 1.74 8.00
N GLY A 9 17.72 2.01 6.70
CA GLY A 9 17.46 1.01 5.67
C GLY A 9 16.02 0.99 5.13
N GLU A 10 15.08 1.70 5.77
CA GLU A 10 13.72 1.85 5.25
C GLU A 10 13.65 2.89 4.14
N GLN A 11 12.93 2.55 3.07
CA GLN A 11 12.67 3.47 1.97
C GLN A 11 11.36 4.23 2.23
N PRO A 12 11.26 5.52 1.84
CA PRO A 12 9.99 6.22 1.92
C PRO A 12 8.91 5.51 1.11
N PRO A 13 7.65 5.50 1.58
CA PRO A 13 6.54 4.97 0.80
C PRO A 13 6.38 5.75 -0.50
N ILE A 14 6.05 5.03 -1.57
CA ILE A 14 5.58 5.60 -2.82
C ILE A 14 4.06 5.78 -2.69
N LEU A 15 3.59 7.00 -2.92
CA LEU A 15 2.17 7.35 -2.87
C LEU A 15 1.66 7.65 -4.28
N GLU A 16 0.60 6.97 -4.68
CA GLU A 16 -0.10 7.20 -5.94
C GLU A 16 -1.55 7.59 -5.65
N LEU A 17 -1.97 8.75 -6.14
CA LEU A 17 -3.35 9.23 -6.01
C LEU A 17 -4.03 9.17 -7.38
N GLN A 18 -5.19 8.52 -7.42
CA GLN A 18 -6.09 8.50 -8.58
C GLN A 18 -7.44 9.08 -8.16
N VAL A 19 -7.95 10.04 -8.92
CA VAL A 19 -9.22 10.71 -8.62
C VAL A 19 -10.24 10.33 -9.68
N PHE A 20 -11.36 9.76 -9.25
CA PHE A 20 -12.51 9.44 -10.09
C PHE A 20 -13.66 10.41 -9.76
N THR A 21 -14.77 10.31 -10.51
CA THR A 21 -15.93 11.18 -10.32
C THR A 21 -16.54 11.03 -8.92
N ASP A 22 -16.69 9.80 -8.45
CA ASP A 22 -17.43 9.50 -7.21
C ASP A 22 -16.51 9.16 -6.02
N TYR A 23 -15.28 8.70 -6.30
CA TYR A 23 -14.32 8.26 -5.28
C TYR A 23 -12.89 8.61 -5.66
N SER A 24 -11.97 8.53 -4.70
CA SER A 24 -10.52 8.66 -4.90
C SER A 24 -9.83 7.42 -4.38
N VAL A 25 -8.73 7.04 -5.02
CA VAL A 25 -7.93 5.88 -4.64
C VAL A 25 -6.54 6.36 -4.26
N VAL A 26 -6.10 6.00 -3.07
CA VAL A 26 -4.71 6.16 -2.64
C VAL A 26 -4.08 4.79 -2.59
N THR A 27 -3.01 4.61 -3.34
CA THR A 27 -2.16 3.43 -3.28
C THR A 27 -0.87 3.81 -2.55
N VAL A 28 -0.54 3.06 -1.50
CA VAL A 28 0.68 3.24 -0.70
C VAL A 28 1.55 2.02 -0.91
N THR A 29 2.71 2.18 -1.55
CA THR A 29 3.66 1.09 -1.77
C THR A 29 4.88 1.29 -0.89
N ASN A 30 5.15 0.32 -0.03
CA ASN A 30 6.36 0.23 0.76
C ASN A 30 7.26 -0.85 0.16
N GLU A 31 8.53 -0.54 -0.03
CA GLU A 31 9.55 -1.46 -0.51
C GLU A 31 10.71 -1.53 0.49
N GLY A 32 11.62 -2.48 0.30
CA GLY A 32 12.82 -2.57 1.12
C GLY A 32 12.58 -3.15 2.53
N PHE A 33 11.52 -3.95 2.70
CA PHE A 33 11.27 -4.64 3.97
C PHE A 33 12.47 -5.48 4.41
N VAL A 34 12.77 -5.49 5.70
CA VAL A 34 13.85 -6.30 6.29
C VAL A 34 13.52 -7.80 6.24
N ASP A 35 12.24 -8.14 6.27
CA ASP A 35 11.70 -9.51 6.20
C ASP A 35 12.18 -10.27 4.94
N ASP A 36 12.77 -11.45 5.11
CA ASP A 36 13.40 -12.20 4.03
C ASP A 36 12.40 -12.90 3.07
N ALA A 37 11.11 -12.94 3.41
CA ALA A 37 10.04 -13.47 2.59
C ALA A 37 9.32 -12.39 1.76
N ILE A 38 9.26 -11.14 2.24
CA ILE A 38 8.48 -10.07 1.61
C ILE A 38 9.42 -9.05 0.93
N ALA A 39 9.18 -8.79 -0.35
CA ALA A 39 9.91 -7.78 -1.12
C ALA A 39 9.28 -6.39 -0.98
N ALA A 40 7.94 -6.33 -1.05
CA ALA A 40 7.17 -5.10 -0.99
C ALA A 40 5.75 -5.36 -0.47
N LYS A 41 5.12 -4.32 0.09
CA LYS A 41 3.71 -4.30 0.48
C LYS A 41 3.04 -3.11 -0.15
N ARG A 42 1.77 -3.28 -0.53
CA ARG A 42 0.97 -2.23 -1.12
C ARG A 42 -0.42 -2.22 -0.52
N ASP A 43 -0.78 -1.08 0.06
CA ASP A 43 -2.12 -0.81 0.52
C ASP A 43 -2.86 -0.04 -0.56
N ARG A 44 -4.12 -0.39 -0.79
CA ARG A 44 -5.03 0.38 -1.64
C ARG A 44 -6.22 0.79 -0.79
N LEU A 45 -6.47 2.09 -0.77
CA LEU A 45 -7.52 2.72 0.02
C LEU A 45 -8.43 3.51 -0.92
N GLU A 46 -9.73 3.24 -0.88
CA GLU A 46 -10.72 4.00 -1.64
C GLU A 46 -11.50 4.90 -0.70
N PHE A 47 -11.71 6.14 -1.14
CA PHE A 47 -12.34 7.20 -0.37
C PHE A 47 -13.49 7.81 -1.13
N GLU A 48 -14.61 8.02 -0.45
CA GLU A 48 -15.68 8.89 -0.92
C GLU A 48 -15.65 10.21 -0.12
N LYS A 49 -16.02 11.31 -0.78
CA LYS A 49 -16.21 12.58 -0.07
C LYS A 49 -17.50 12.52 0.72
N VAL A 50 -17.40 12.78 2.03
CA VAL A 50 -18.58 13.02 2.87
C VAL A 50 -19.01 14.48 2.73
N ASP A 51 -18.03 15.40 2.67
CA ASP A 51 -18.20 16.82 2.37
C ASP A 51 -16.87 17.43 1.88
N GLU A 52 -16.76 18.76 1.85
CA GLU A 52 -15.58 19.48 1.36
C GLU A 52 -14.30 19.22 2.16
N GLN A 53 -14.41 18.82 3.43
CA GLN A 53 -13.26 18.64 4.32
C GLN A 53 -13.11 17.22 4.85
N ARG A 54 -14.11 16.37 4.64
CA ARG A 54 -14.14 15.01 5.17
C ARG A 54 -14.21 13.98 4.07
N TRP A 55 -13.34 12.99 4.21
CA TRP A 55 -13.29 11.79 3.39
C TRP A 55 -13.56 10.58 4.26
N GLN A 56 -14.29 9.62 3.70
CA GLN A 56 -14.56 8.33 4.33
C GLN A 56 -13.89 7.24 3.52
N ILE A 57 -13.17 6.34 4.19
CA ILE A 57 -12.69 5.11 3.57
C ILE A 57 -13.89 4.20 3.33
N VAL A 58 -14.13 3.83 2.08
CA VAL A 58 -15.19 2.91 1.66
C VAL A 58 -14.66 1.52 1.32
N TRP A 59 -13.37 1.43 0.98
CA TRP A 59 -12.67 0.17 0.76
C TRP A 59 -11.22 0.26 1.21
N ALA A 60 -10.71 -0.83 1.78
CA ALA A 60 -9.30 -0.99 2.11
C ALA A 60 -8.89 -2.43 1.83
N GLY A 61 -7.72 -2.60 1.21
CA GLY A 61 -7.12 -3.92 1.00
C GLY A 61 -5.62 -3.82 0.84
N ASP A 62 -4.94 -4.87 1.24
CA ASP A 62 -3.50 -5.01 1.16
C ASP A 62 -3.11 -6.12 0.18
N GLN A 63 -1.93 -5.94 -0.42
CA GLN A 63 -1.26 -6.96 -1.20
C GLN A 63 0.23 -6.92 -0.87
N GLN A 64 0.90 -8.03 -1.13
CA GLN A 64 2.34 -8.14 -0.96
C GLN A 64 2.97 -8.80 -2.18
N ARG A 65 4.27 -8.53 -2.35
CA ARG A 65 5.11 -9.15 -3.34
C ARG A 65 6.18 -9.95 -2.64
N CYS A 66 6.35 -11.21 -3.01
CA CYS A 66 7.25 -12.13 -2.33
C CYS A 66 8.68 -12.04 -2.89
N ARG A 67 9.68 -12.18 -2.01
CA ARG A 67 11.10 -12.30 -2.38
C ARG A 67 11.46 -13.66 -2.97
N ARG A 68 10.67 -14.69 -2.62
CA ARG A 68 10.88 -16.10 -3.01
C ARG A 68 9.58 -16.68 -3.54
N GLY A 69 9.68 -17.72 -4.37
CA GLY A 69 8.53 -18.34 -5.04
C GLY A 69 8.59 -18.20 -6.56
N ARG A 70 7.47 -18.52 -7.23
CA ARG A 70 7.39 -18.51 -8.71
C ARG A 70 7.02 -17.14 -9.27
N ASP A 71 6.18 -16.39 -8.55
CA ASP A 71 5.55 -15.17 -9.06
C ASP A 71 6.10 -13.93 -8.33
N LEU A 72 7.43 -13.73 -8.39
CA LEU A 72 8.17 -12.71 -7.63
C LEU A 72 7.82 -11.26 -7.98
N GLU A 73 7.21 -11.05 -9.14
CA GLU A 73 6.78 -9.73 -9.63
C GLU A 73 5.27 -9.49 -9.46
N GLU A 74 4.53 -10.51 -9.03
CA GLU A 74 3.08 -10.42 -8.88
C GLU A 74 2.66 -9.96 -7.48
N TRP A 75 1.61 -9.15 -7.43
CA TRP A 75 0.95 -8.77 -6.19
C TRP A 75 -0.04 -9.85 -5.77
N THR A 76 0.13 -10.38 -4.56
CA THR A 76 -0.73 -11.43 -4.01
C THR A 76 -1.31 -11.02 -2.65
N THR A 77 -2.48 -11.58 -2.33
CA THR A 77 -3.06 -11.54 -0.97
C THR A 77 -2.73 -12.80 -0.18
N GLN A 78 -2.00 -13.75 -0.78
CA GLN A 78 -1.56 -14.97 -0.12
C GLN A 78 -0.27 -14.73 0.67
N LEU A 79 -0.05 -15.57 1.69
CA LEU A 79 1.21 -15.56 2.44
C LEU A 79 2.38 -15.91 1.52
N CYS A 80 3.47 -15.16 1.65
CA CYS A 80 4.72 -15.51 1.00
C CYS A 80 5.27 -16.82 1.59
N PRO A 81 5.82 -17.69 0.74
CA PRO A 81 6.38 -18.97 1.16
C PRO A 81 7.69 -18.83 1.95
#